data_AF-A0A956QYF5-F1
#
_entry.id   AF-A0A956QYF5-F1
#
_cell.length_a   1.000
_cell.length_b   1.000
_cell.length_c   1.000
_cell.angle_alpha   90.00
_cell.angle_beta   90.00
_cell.angle_gamma   90.00
#
_symmetry.space_group_name_H-M   'P 1'
#
loop_
_entity.id
_entity.type
_entity.pdbx_description
1 polymer ?
#
loop_
_entity_poly.entity_id
_entity_poly.type
_entity_poly.pdbx_seq_one_letter_code
_entity_poly.pdbx_strand_id
1 'polypeptide(L)'
;MSGLGLRRIAFAAACFLLSTVGCFAQEQAGYSQAMALYKAKRYDQAARLFERAWQADDSNPKAAYFAGYCAYLSGRRPESCRILWQLVDRHGDSPEAGAARKMLSQTDPAGAYRKARGASPVVSKTSVSSSTAQSSETPKQLVDAIVTVHKPTGKFPAVTPTFVASIKDMLMALPESVLRTLRDKRGKVSIRPSVIEMDYRIQNTRPRGWTDGSSWANSPALTQGREVVVSQYRLDDSGNPINTDSEIGVVRHEVGHALDYCLGSVSETEKFKHAYLLDAAKVPGDLRGRLDYYLQKSDAGPSEVFAELFNARFGGYTDRGRAGSSALVDSNFPLCKKIVDECLAKMK
;
A
#
# COMPACT_ATOMS: atom_id res chain seq x y z
N MET A 1 -44.40 69.07 46.81
CA MET A 1 -44.21 69.77 45.52
C MET A 1 -43.16 68.97 44.75
N SER A 2 -43.59 68.12 43.81
CA SER A 2 -43.58 68.38 42.34
C SER A 2 -42.19 68.06 41.75
N GLY A 3 -41.97 67.18 40.79
CA GLY A 3 -42.88 66.44 39.91
C GLY A 3 -42.11 65.49 38.97
N LEU A 4 -42.91 64.78 38.16
CA LEU A 4 -42.60 63.90 37.02
C LEU A 4 -41.48 64.37 36.08
N GLY A 5 -40.79 63.41 35.43
CA GLY A 5 -39.92 63.70 34.28
C GLY A 5 -39.26 62.49 33.61
N LEU A 6 -40.05 61.75 32.84
CA LEU A 6 -39.74 60.63 31.93
C LEU A 6 -38.48 60.75 31.02
N ARG A 7 -37.94 59.57 30.64
CA ARG A 7 -37.13 59.18 29.44
C ARG A 7 -35.61 59.11 29.59
N ARG A 8 -35.08 57.88 29.59
CA ARG A 8 -34.47 57.24 28.40
C ARG A 8 -34.25 55.74 28.64
N ILE A 9 -34.89 54.95 27.78
CA ILE A 9 -34.64 53.52 27.57
C ILE A 9 -33.38 53.41 26.70
N ALA A 10 -32.39 52.61 27.11
CA ALA A 10 -31.42 52.01 26.21
C ALA A 10 -30.88 50.70 26.80
N PHE A 11 -31.48 49.61 26.33
CA PHE A 11 -30.92 48.29 26.07
C PHE A 11 -29.43 48.04 26.40
N ALA A 12 -29.19 47.03 27.23
CA ALA A 12 -28.06 46.12 27.06
C ALA A 12 -28.58 44.68 27.25
N ALA A 13 -29.22 44.18 26.21
CA ALA A 13 -29.55 42.77 26.04
C ALA A 13 -28.33 42.02 25.48
N ALA A 14 -28.17 40.78 25.96
CA ALA A 14 -27.54 39.66 25.26
C ALA A 14 -26.06 39.78 24.85
N CYS A 15 -25.16 39.33 25.73
CA CYS A 15 -23.91 38.67 25.32
C CYS A 15 -24.04 37.14 25.52
N PHE A 16 -25.04 36.56 24.88
CA PHE A 16 -25.14 35.12 24.64
C PHE A 16 -25.62 34.98 23.21
N LEU A 17 -24.68 34.81 22.28
CA LEU A 17 -24.84 34.26 20.93
C LEU A 17 -23.63 34.71 20.11
N LEU A 18 -22.51 34.00 20.21
CA LEU A 18 -21.44 33.97 19.21
C LEU A 18 -20.50 32.79 19.52
N SER A 19 -21.04 31.57 19.49
CA SER A 19 -20.23 30.35 19.49
C SER A 19 -20.56 29.40 18.33
N THR A 20 -21.48 29.74 17.44
CA THR A 20 -21.84 28.88 16.30
C THR A 20 -21.07 29.17 15.01
N VAL A 21 -20.40 30.31 14.88
CA VAL A 21 -19.64 30.64 13.65
C VAL A 21 -18.24 30.01 13.63
N GLY A 22 -17.70 29.63 14.80
CA GLY A 22 -16.36 29.02 14.90
C GLY A 22 -16.28 27.57 14.43
N CYS A 23 -17.37 26.81 14.51
CA CYS A 23 -17.37 25.39 14.15
C CYS A 23 -17.35 25.18 12.62
N PHE A 24 -18.19 25.91 11.89
CA PHE A 24 -18.29 25.80 10.42
C PHE A 24 -17.01 26.23 9.68
N ALA A 25 -16.27 27.22 10.19
CA ALA A 25 -15.04 27.70 9.54
C ALA A 25 -13.87 26.71 9.65
N GLN A 26 -13.78 25.98 10.77
CA GLN A 26 -12.73 24.97 10.99
C GLN A 26 -13.02 23.65 10.24
N GLU A 27 -14.30 23.35 10.02
CA GLU A 27 -14.81 22.18 9.32
C GLU A 27 -14.52 22.21 7.80
N GLN A 28 -14.73 23.37 7.16
CA GLN A 28 -14.44 23.57 5.74
C GLN A 28 -12.93 23.63 5.45
N ALA A 29 -12.11 24.00 6.45
CA ALA A 29 -10.65 23.97 6.37
C ALA A 29 -10.10 22.52 6.32
N GLY A 30 -10.67 21.59 7.09
CA GLY A 30 -10.24 20.19 7.11
C GLY A 30 -10.51 19.47 5.77
N TYR A 31 -11.70 19.66 5.20
CA TYR A 31 -12.08 19.06 3.92
C TYR A 31 -11.26 19.64 2.75
N SER A 32 -11.07 20.96 2.71
CA SER A 32 -10.28 21.61 1.65
C SER A 32 -8.80 21.22 1.70
N GLN A 33 -8.21 21.09 2.89
CA GLN A 33 -6.85 20.58 3.08
C GLN A 33 -6.72 19.11 2.65
N ALA A 34 -7.69 18.26 3.02
CA ALA A 34 -7.74 16.87 2.58
C ALA A 34 -7.82 16.77 1.05
N MET A 35 -8.55 17.69 0.40
CA MET A 35 -8.64 17.75 -1.05
C MET A 35 -7.35 18.18 -1.74
N ALA A 36 -6.59 19.10 -1.15
CA ALA A 36 -5.26 19.46 -1.66
C ALA A 36 -4.32 18.24 -1.63
N LEU A 37 -4.33 17.47 -0.53
CA LEU A 37 -3.53 16.26 -0.39
C LEU A 37 -3.96 15.14 -1.35
N TYR A 38 -5.27 14.98 -1.57
CA TYR A 38 -5.80 14.07 -2.58
C TYR A 38 -5.32 14.43 -3.99
N LYS A 39 -5.40 15.72 -4.37
CA LYS A 39 -4.90 16.21 -5.66
C LYS A 39 -3.38 16.00 -5.81
N ALA A 40 -2.64 16.15 -4.71
CA ALA A 40 -1.21 15.86 -4.62
C ALA A 40 -0.89 14.35 -4.54
N LYS A 41 -1.88 13.47 -4.65
CA LYS A 41 -1.76 12.00 -4.57
C LYS A 41 -1.18 11.47 -3.24
N ARG A 42 -1.24 12.27 -2.18
CA ARG A 42 -0.84 11.89 -0.82
C ARG A 42 -2.03 11.23 -0.11
N TYR A 43 -2.48 10.11 -0.67
CA TYR A 43 -3.74 9.46 -0.30
C TYR A 43 -3.81 9.07 1.18
N ASP A 44 -2.67 8.67 1.77
CA ASP A 44 -2.66 8.22 3.16
C ASP A 44 -2.98 9.36 4.14
N GLN A 45 -2.42 10.54 3.88
CA GLN A 45 -2.68 11.75 4.65
C GLN A 45 -4.07 12.32 4.35
N ALA A 46 -4.48 12.28 3.09
CA ALA A 46 -5.81 12.71 2.66
C ALA A 46 -6.92 11.88 3.36
N ALA A 47 -6.77 10.55 3.41
CA ALA A 47 -7.72 9.66 4.06
C ALA A 47 -7.93 10.00 5.54
N ARG A 48 -6.85 10.24 6.30
CA ARG A 48 -6.95 10.61 7.73
C ARG A 48 -7.65 11.95 7.93
N LEU A 49 -7.41 12.93 7.07
CA LEU A 49 -8.03 14.24 7.17
C LEU A 49 -9.50 14.22 6.74
N PHE A 50 -9.84 13.47 5.69
CA PHE A 50 -11.23 13.25 5.31
C PHE A 50 -12.01 12.51 6.41
N GLU A 51 -11.40 11.51 7.04
CA GLU A 51 -12.06 10.80 8.14
C GLU A 51 -12.29 11.72 9.35
N ARG A 52 -11.30 12.56 9.71
CA ARG A 52 -11.49 13.56 10.77
C ARG A 52 -12.57 14.58 10.42
N ALA A 53 -12.63 15.03 9.16
CA ALA A 53 -13.68 15.93 8.71
C ALA A 53 -15.07 15.28 8.84
N TRP A 54 -15.19 13.99 8.51
CA TRP A 54 -16.44 13.25 8.68
C TRP A 54 -16.78 12.94 10.15
N GLN A 55 -15.78 12.73 11.02
CA GLN A 55 -16.01 12.58 12.45
C GLN A 55 -16.46 13.89 13.13
N ALA A 56 -16.02 15.03 12.60
CA ALA A 56 -16.42 16.34 13.08
C ALA A 56 -17.82 16.74 12.58
N ASP A 57 -18.16 16.35 11.34
CA ASP A 57 -19.49 16.50 10.75
C ASP A 57 -19.93 15.21 10.07
N ASP A 58 -20.74 14.44 10.79
CA ASP A 58 -21.33 13.19 10.28
C ASP A 58 -22.36 13.47 9.18
N SER A 59 -22.79 14.73 8.95
CA SER A 59 -23.74 15.08 7.87
C SER A 59 -23.10 15.21 6.49
N ASN A 60 -21.77 15.09 6.38
CA ASN A 60 -21.02 15.19 5.13
C ASN A 60 -20.61 13.81 4.56
N PRO A 61 -21.48 13.15 3.76
CA PRO A 61 -21.18 11.83 3.19
C PRO A 61 -20.03 11.85 2.17
N LYS A 62 -19.69 13.03 1.61
CA LYS A 62 -18.55 13.19 0.70
C LYS A 62 -17.23 13.00 1.43
N ALA A 63 -17.09 13.56 2.64
CA ALA A 63 -15.91 13.37 3.47
C ALA A 63 -15.72 11.88 3.79
N ALA A 64 -16.78 11.18 4.18
CA ALA A 64 -16.76 9.74 4.42
C ALA A 64 -16.33 8.93 3.20
N TYR A 65 -16.90 9.24 2.02
CA TYR A 65 -16.59 8.55 0.78
C TYR A 65 -15.13 8.77 0.39
N PHE A 66 -14.64 10.02 0.42
CA PHE A 66 -13.24 10.31 0.11
C PHE A 66 -12.29 9.73 1.15
N ALA A 67 -12.67 9.62 2.42
CA ALA A 67 -11.88 8.93 3.44
C ALA A 67 -11.71 7.45 3.09
N GLY A 68 -12.82 6.76 2.80
CA GLY A 68 -12.80 5.36 2.38
C GLY A 68 -12.04 5.16 1.07
N TYR A 69 -12.28 6.02 0.08
CA TYR A 69 -11.61 5.96 -1.23
C TYR A 69 -10.10 6.22 -1.13
N CYS A 70 -9.68 7.22 -0.36
CA CYS A 70 -8.26 7.47 -0.14
C CYS A 70 -7.61 6.34 0.66
N ALA A 71 -8.30 5.77 1.66
CA ALA A 71 -7.82 4.59 2.38
C ALA A 71 -7.64 3.40 1.43
N TYR A 72 -8.56 3.20 0.49
CA TYR A 72 -8.44 2.21 -0.58
C TYR A 72 -7.21 2.46 -1.46
N LEU A 73 -7.05 3.69 -1.98
CA LEU A 73 -5.91 4.08 -2.82
C LEU A 73 -4.56 3.99 -2.09
N SER A 74 -4.58 4.09 -0.75
CA SER A 74 -3.39 3.95 0.11
C SER A 74 -3.14 2.50 0.54
N GLY A 75 -3.91 1.53 0.03
CA GLY A 75 -3.79 0.11 0.38
C GLY A 75 -4.38 -0.28 1.74
N ARG A 76 -4.99 0.66 2.48
CA ARG A 76 -5.64 0.42 3.79
C ARG A 76 -7.05 -0.15 3.60
N ARG A 77 -7.16 -1.32 2.95
CA ARG A 77 -8.43 -1.97 2.60
C ARG A 77 -9.37 -2.23 3.79
N PRO A 78 -8.91 -2.71 4.97
CA PRO A 78 -9.81 -2.89 6.13
C PRO A 78 -10.47 -1.59 6.58
N GLU A 79 -9.71 -0.50 6.58
CA GLU A 79 -10.16 0.82 6.98
C GLU A 79 -11.11 1.42 5.94
N SER A 80 -10.77 1.27 4.66
CA SER A 80 -11.67 1.59 3.56
C SER A 80 -13.01 0.87 3.71
N CYS A 81 -13.00 -0.47 3.82
CA CYS A 81 -14.24 -1.24 3.94
C CYS A 81 -15.04 -0.84 5.18
N ARG A 82 -14.38 -0.60 6.33
CA ARG A 82 -15.04 -0.10 7.54
C ARG A 82 -15.75 1.23 7.29
N ILE A 83 -15.03 2.22 6.77
CA ILE A 83 -15.56 3.58 6.54
C ILE A 83 -16.70 3.55 5.52
N LEU A 84 -16.54 2.81 4.42
CA LEU A 84 -17.56 2.69 3.39
C LEU A 84 -18.82 1.97 3.88
N TRP A 85 -18.68 0.90 4.68
CA TRP A 85 -19.85 0.28 5.29
C TRP A 85 -20.53 1.22 6.28
N GLN A 86 -19.79 2.00 7.07
CA GLN A 86 -20.37 3.01 7.96
C GLN A 86 -21.11 4.10 7.18
N LEU A 87 -20.55 4.57 6.05
CA LEU A 87 -21.22 5.50 5.15
C LEU A 87 -22.53 4.92 4.59
N VAL A 88 -22.51 3.66 4.13
CA VAL A 88 -23.71 2.99 3.60
C VAL A 88 -24.78 2.80 4.68
N ASP A 89 -24.39 2.49 5.91
CA ASP A 89 -25.33 2.30 7.02
C ASP A 89 -25.97 3.64 7.47
N ARG A 90 -25.21 4.74 7.46
CA ARG A 90 -25.65 6.04 7.98
C ARG A 90 -26.29 6.96 6.94
N HIS A 91 -25.86 6.87 5.69
CA HIS A 91 -26.31 7.73 4.59
C HIS A 91 -26.78 6.91 3.40
N GLY A 92 -27.55 5.83 3.65
CA GLY A 92 -27.93 4.85 2.65
C GLY A 92 -28.55 5.41 1.37
N ASP A 93 -29.21 6.56 1.44
CA ASP A 93 -29.89 7.23 0.33
C ASP A 93 -29.01 8.25 -0.42
N SER A 94 -27.80 8.52 0.05
CA SER A 94 -26.92 9.50 -0.60
C SER A 94 -26.28 8.94 -1.88
N PRO A 95 -25.95 9.80 -2.87
CA PRO A 95 -25.19 9.40 -4.05
C PRO A 95 -23.85 8.73 -3.69
N GLU A 96 -23.20 9.23 -2.64
CA GLU A 96 -21.94 8.70 -2.12
C GLU A 96 -22.09 7.29 -1.54
N ALA A 97 -23.19 6.96 -0.89
CA ALA A 97 -23.49 5.58 -0.46
C ALA A 97 -23.71 4.64 -1.66
N GLY A 98 -24.29 5.15 -2.75
CA GLY A 98 -24.35 4.42 -4.03
C GLY A 98 -22.96 4.11 -4.58
N ALA A 99 -22.07 5.11 -4.60
CA ALA A 99 -20.67 4.93 -5.02
C ALA A 99 -19.89 3.99 -4.07
N ALA A 100 -20.15 4.08 -2.77
CA ALA A 100 -19.55 3.20 -1.76
C ALA A 100 -19.97 1.74 -1.95
N ARG A 101 -21.26 1.46 -2.21
CA ARG A 101 -21.75 0.10 -2.51
C ARG A 101 -21.07 -0.51 -3.72
N LYS A 102 -20.85 0.28 -4.79
CA LYS A 102 -20.12 -0.16 -5.98
C LYS A 102 -18.65 -0.49 -5.68
N MET A 103 -18.01 0.26 -4.78
CA MET A 103 -16.64 -0.03 -4.36
C MET A 103 -16.58 -1.24 -3.41
N LEU A 104 -17.54 -1.38 -2.51
CA LEU A 104 -17.64 -2.52 -1.60
C LEU A 104 -17.92 -3.84 -2.33
N SER A 105 -18.68 -3.83 -3.43
CA SER A 105 -18.87 -5.06 -4.22
C SER A 105 -17.57 -5.58 -4.85
N GLN A 106 -16.57 -4.70 -5.02
CA GLN A 106 -15.24 -5.06 -5.55
C GLN A 106 -14.23 -5.38 -4.44
N THR A 107 -14.40 -4.79 -3.26
CA THR A 107 -13.40 -4.82 -2.18
C THR A 107 -13.79 -5.67 -0.98
N ASP A 108 -15.08 -5.95 -0.82
CA ASP A 108 -15.67 -6.82 0.20
C ASP A 108 -16.94 -7.55 -0.31
N PRO A 109 -16.87 -8.31 -1.43
CA PRO A 109 -18.05 -8.94 -2.06
C PRO A 109 -18.79 -9.92 -1.14
N ALA A 110 -18.08 -10.57 -0.21
CA ALA A 110 -18.67 -11.52 0.75
C ALA A 110 -19.15 -10.85 2.06
N GLY A 111 -18.99 -9.52 2.19
CA GLY A 111 -19.30 -8.77 3.40
C GLY A 111 -18.48 -9.23 4.61
N ALA A 112 -17.25 -9.72 4.42
CA ALA A 112 -16.40 -10.24 5.48
C ALA A 112 -16.07 -9.15 6.51
N TYR A 113 -15.85 -7.91 6.06
CA TYR A 113 -15.64 -6.78 6.97
C TYR A 113 -16.93 -6.31 7.64
N ARG A 114 -18.07 -6.40 6.94
CA ARG A 114 -19.40 -6.16 7.53
C ARG A 114 -19.74 -7.16 8.64
N LYS A 115 -19.43 -8.45 8.43
CA LYS A 115 -19.65 -9.54 9.40
C LYS A 115 -18.74 -9.42 10.61
N ALA A 116 -17.48 -9.04 10.42
CA ALA A 116 -16.55 -8.78 11.53
C ALA A 116 -16.99 -7.61 12.43
N ARG A 117 -17.76 -6.64 11.90
CA ARG A 117 -18.31 -5.51 12.66
C ARG A 117 -19.49 -5.88 13.57
N GLY A 118 -20.14 -7.04 13.33
CA GLY A 118 -21.23 -7.56 14.16
C GLY A 118 -20.80 -8.32 15.40
N ALA A 119 -19.51 -8.65 15.53
CA ALA A 119 -18.95 -9.32 16.70
C ALA A 119 -18.30 -8.29 17.64
N SER A 120 -19.10 -7.68 18.52
CA SER A 120 -18.55 -7.09 19.75
C SER A 120 -18.06 -8.20 20.68
N PRO A 121 -17.00 -7.96 21.48
CA PRO A 121 -16.36 -9.02 22.25
C PRO A 121 -17.19 -9.33 23.50
N VAL A 122 -18.01 -10.38 23.44
CA VAL A 122 -18.52 -10.99 24.66
C VAL A 122 -17.40 -11.86 25.23
N VAL A 123 -16.94 -11.46 26.40
CA VAL A 123 -16.04 -12.20 27.26
C VAL A 123 -16.66 -13.56 27.55
N SER A 124 -16.14 -14.61 26.92
CA SER A 124 -16.41 -15.99 27.30
C SER A 124 -15.08 -16.63 27.71
N LYS A 125 -14.92 -16.71 29.04
CA LYS A 125 -13.94 -17.58 29.69
C LYS A 125 -14.29 -19.02 29.33
N THR A 126 -13.46 -19.67 28.51
CA THR A 126 -13.45 -21.13 28.43
C THR A 126 -12.01 -21.63 28.30
N SER A 127 -11.56 -22.17 29.44
CA SER A 127 -10.55 -23.20 29.65
C SER A 127 -9.42 -23.34 28.64
N VAL A 128 -8.24 -22.93 29.12
CA VAL A 128 -6.93 -23.39 28.71
C VAL A 128 -6.94 -24.92 28.64
N SER A 129 -6.76 -25.46 27.44
CA SER A 129 -6.16 -26.76 27.26
C SER A 129 -4.88 -26.53 26.48
N SER A 130 -3.78 -26.54 27.22
CA SER A 130 -2.42 -26.56 26.72
C SER A 130 -2.19 -27.85 25.93
N SER A 131 -2.19 -27.76 24.60
CA SER A 131 -1.50 -28.72 23.76
C SER A 131 -0.36 -28.00 23.02
N THR A 132 0.80 -28.10 23.63
CA THR A 132 2.09 -27.80 23.03
C THR A 132 2.34 -28.82 21.92
N ALA A 133 2.01 -28.45 20.69
CA ALA A 133 2.51 -29.09 19.49
C ALA A 133 2.59 -28.02 18.39
N GLN A 134 3.73 -27.32 18.32
CA GLN A 134 4.08 -26.56 17.13
C GLN A 134 4.20 -27.54 15.97
N SER A 135 3.16 -27.68 15.16
CA SER A 135 3.29 -28.24 13.83
C SER A 135 4.11 -27.25 13.01
N SER A 136 5.39 -27.53 12.79
CA SER A 136 6.23 -26.72 11.91
C SER A 136 5.69 -26.81 10.49
N GLU A 137 5.00 -25.77 10.01
CA GLU A 137 4.56 -25.72 8.61
C GLU A 137 5.77 -25.79 7.68
N THR A 138 5.66 -26.56 6.59
CA THR A 138 6.71 -26.67 5.59
C THR A 138 6.79 -25.39 4.75
N PRO A 139 7.95 -25.08 4.11
CA PRO A 139 8.06 -23.96 3.18
C PRO A 139 7.00 -23.97 2.08
N LYS A 140 6.62 -25.16 1.59
CA LYS A 140 5.54 -25.33 0.62
C LYS A 140 4.19 -24.86 1.16
N GLN A 141 3.85 -25.23 2.40
CA GLN A 141 2.60 -24.78 3.04
C GLN A 141 2.58 -23.27 3.24
N LEU A 142 3.72 -22.66 3.61
CA LEU A 142 3.84 -21.21 3.73
C LEU A 142 3.63 -20.50 2.38
N VAL A 143 4.26 -21.01 1.32
CA VAL A 143 4.12 -20.47 -0.05
C VAL A 143 2.68 -20.63 -0.55
N ASP A 144 2.07 -21.80 -0.39
CA ASP A 144 0.69 -22.04 -0.79
C ASP A 144 -0.30 -21.12 -0.03
N ALA A 145 0.02 -20.70 1.20
CA ALA A 145 -0.81 -19.78 1.97
C ALA A 145 -0.73 -18.31 1.50
N ILE A 146 0.35 -17.89 0.85
CA ILE A 146 0.55 -16.50 0.39
C ILE A 146 0.33 -16.33 -1.11
N VAL A 147 0.41 -17.41 -1.90
CA VAL A 147 0.24 -17.37 -3.36
C VAL A 147 -1.23 -17.54 -3.75
N THR A 148 -1.73 -16.66 -4.60
CA THR A 148 -3.04 -16.78 -5.25
C THR A 148 -2.88 -16.71 -6.76
N VAL A 149 -3.42 -17.69 -7.49
CA VAL A 149 -3.42 -17.68 -8.96
C VAL A 149 -4.79 -17.20 -9.45
N HIS A 150 -4.79 -16.14 -10.24
CA HIS A 150 -6.01 -15.57 -10.80
C HIS A 150 -6.29 -16.10 -12.20
N LYS A 151 -7.58 -16.29 -12.49
CA LYS A 151 -8.05 -16.56 -13.86
C LYS A 151 -7.91 -15.29 -14.71
N PRO A 152 -7.68 -15.42 -16.02
CA PRO A 152 -7.70 -14.28 -16.93
C PRO A 152 -9.01 -13.51 -16.87
N THR A 153 -8.90 -12.19 -16.92
CA THR A 153 -10.07 -11.29 -17.01
C THR A 153 -10.16 -10.55 -18.34
N GLY A 154 -9.16 -10.70 -19.21
CA GLY A 154 -9.08 -10.01 -20.50
C GLY A 154 -8.56 -10.90 -21.62
N LYS A 155 -7.71 -10.31 -22.48
CA LYS A 155 -7.25 -10.92 -23.73
C LYS A 155 -6.03 -11.82 -23.56
N PHE A 156 -5.43 -11.87 -22.37
CA PHE A 156 -4.23 -12.67 -22.14
C PHE A 156 -4.59 -14.14 -21.89
N PRO A 157 -3.71 -15.08 -22.29
CA PRO A 157 -3.89 -16.50 -21.97
C PRO A 157 -3.89 -16.75 -20.46
N ALA A 158 -4.42 -17.90 -20.05
CA ALA A 158 -4.22 -18.39 -18.70
C ALA A 158 -2.73 -18.60 -18.40
N VAL A 159 -2.32 -18.27 -17.18
CA VAL A 159 -0.95 -18.53 -16.73
C VAL A 159 -0.65 -20.03 -16.75
N THR A 160 0.52 -20.40 -17.24
CA THR A 160 0.90 -21.80 -17.37
C THR A 160 1.24 -22.40 -16.00
N PRO A 161 0.99 -23.70 -15.77
CA PRO A 161 1.43 -24.38 -14.56
C PRO A 161 2.94 -24.30 -14.32
N THR A 162 3.74 -24.28 -15.40
CA THR A 162 5.20 -24.15 -15.34
C THR A 162 5.65 -22.80 -14.80
N PHE A 163 4.98 -21.71 -15.20
CA PHE A 163 5.24 -20.38 -14.65
C PHE A 163 4.83 -20.27 -13.18
N VAL A 164 3.66 -20.80 -12.83
CA VAL A 164 3.25 -20.86 -11.42
C VAL A 164 4.26 -21.63 -10.57
N ALA A 165 4.76 -22.75 -11.08
CA ALA A 165 5.80 -23.54 -10.42
C ALA A 165 7.09 -22.75 -10.24
N SER A 166 7.59 -22.04 -11.26
CA SER A 166 8.83 -21.27 -11.16
C SER A 166 8.74 -20.14 -10.13
N ILE A 167 7.59 -19.47 -10.01
CA ILE A 167 7.37 -18.45 -8.96
C ILE A 167 7.34 -19.11 -7.57
N LYS A 168 6.68 -20.25 -7.41
CA LYS A 168 6.67 -20.98 -6.15
C LYS A 168 8.06 -21.47 -5.76
N ASP A 169 8.83 -21.98 -6.70
CA ASP A 169 10.20 -22.45 -6.48
C ASP A 169 11.11 -21.30 -6.04
N MET A 170 10.99 -20.12 -6.66
CA MET A 170 11.70 -18.91 -6.22
C MET A 170 11.33 -18.53 -4.78
N LEU A 171 10.03 -18.54 -4.43
CA LEU A 171 9.59 -18.23 -3.08
C LEU A 171 10.07 -19.27 -2.07
N MET A 172 10.02 -20.56 -2.41
CA MET A 172 10.51 -21.65 -1.56
C MET A 172 12.02 -21.59 -1.31
N ALA A 173 12.78 -20.93 -2.19
CA ALA A 173 14.21 -20.69 -2.00
C ALA A 173 14.52 -19.55 -1.01
N LEU A 174 13.53 -18.73 -0.64
CA LEU A 174 13.70 -17.69 0.39
C LEU A 174 13.77 -18.31 1.79
N PRO A 175 14.43 -17.65 2.76
CA PRO A 175 14.43 -18.10 4.14
C PRO A 175 13.02 -18.24 4.70
N GLU A 176 12.80 -19.27 5.52
CA GLU A 176 11.50 -19.54 6.14
C GLU A 176 10.97 -18.34 6.94
N SER A 177 11.85 -17.60 7.63
CA SER A 177 11.51 -16.41 8.40
C SER A 177 10.94 -15.28 7.52
N VAL A 178 11.37 -15.17 6.26
CA VAL A 178 10.80 -14.24 5.27
C VAL A 178 9.38 -14.68 4.90
N LEU A 179 9.20 -15.97 4.58
CA LEU A 179 7.90 -16.53 4.21
C LEU A 179 6.87 -16.40 5.34
N ARG A 180 7.29 -16.71 6.58
CA ARG A 180 6.47 -16.52 7.79
C ARG A 180 6.14 -15.06 8.01
N THR A 181 7.11 -14.15 7.88
CA THR A 181 6.86 -12.72 8.03
C THR A 181 5.84 -12.21 7.02
N LEU A 182 6.00 -12.55 5.73
CA LEU A 182 5.03 -12.20 4.69
C LEU A 182 3.64 -12.72 5.06
N ARG A 183 3.52 -14.01 5.40
CA ARG A 183 2.23 -14.61 5.77
C ARG A 183 1.60 -13.94 7.00
N ASP A 184 2.35 -13.81 8.09
CA ASP A 184 1.86 -13.30 9.38
C ASP A 184 1.46 -11.83 9.29
N LYS A 185 2.14 -11.06 8.44
CA LYS A 185 1.81 -9.67 8.14
C LYS A 185 0.77 -9.52 7.03
N ARG A 186 0.20 -10.63 6.54
CA ARG A 186 -0.84 -10.70 5.49
C ARG A 186 -0.36 -10.20 4.12
N GLY A 187 0.92 -10.40 3.82
CA GLY A 187 1.48 -10.29 2.49
C GLY A 187 1.00 -11.39 1.56
N LYS A 188 0.98 -11.07 0.26
CA LYS A 188 0.41 -11.93 -0.79
C LYS A 188 1.23 -11.85 -2.06
N VAL A 189 1.23 -12.95 -2.81
CA VAL A 189 1.76 -13.01 -4.17
C VAL A 189 0.62 -13.42 -5.10
N SER A 190 0.15 -12.48 -5.90
CA SER A 190 -0.96 -12.64 -6.84
C SER A 190 -0.41 -12.88 -8.24
N ILE A 191 -0.51 -14.12 -8.71
CA ILE A 191 -0.09 -14.50 -10.06
C ILE A 191 -1.24 -14.26 -11.02
N ARG A 192 -1.00 -13.46 -12.06
CA ARG A 192 -2.00 -13.05 -13.07
C ARG A 192 -1.43 -13.23 -14.48
N PRO A 193 -2.26 -13.23 -15.53
CA PRO A 193 -1.76 -13.15 -16.89
C PRO A 193 -0.97 -11.87 -17.16
N SER A 194 -1.50 -10.71 -16.75
CA SER A 194 -0.83 -9.42 -16.86
C SER A 194 -1.05 -8.56 -15.62
N VAL A 195 -0.07 -7.69 -15.30
CA VAL A 195 -0.16 -6.69 -14.23
C VAL A 195 -1.42 -5.83 -14.38
N ILE A 196 -1.77 -5.44 -15.60
CA ILE A 196 -2.94 -4.57 -15.87
C ILE A 196 -4.28 -5.28 -15.61
N GLU A 197 -4.30 -6.62 -15.49
CA GLU A 197 -5.50 -7.35 -15.08
C GLU A 197 -5.80 -7.20 -13.58
N MET A 198 -4.90 -6.59 -12.80
CA MET A 198 -5.24 -6.12 -11.45
C MET A 198 -6.21 -4.94 -11.49
N ASP A 199 -5.98 -4.01 -12.42
CA ASP A 199 -6.80 -2.83 -12.64
C ASP A 199 -6.52 -2.24 -14.04
N TYR A 200 -7.43 -2.44 -15.00
CA TYR A 200 -7.19 -1.95 -16.37
C TYR A 200 -7.00 -0.43 -16.45
N ARG A 201 -7.41 0.34 -15.42
CA ARG A 201 -7.17 1.79 -15.37
C ARG A 201 -5.69 2.13 -15.24
N ILE A 202 -4.86 1.21 -14.75
CA ILE A 202 -3.42 1.46 -14.60
C ILE A 202 -2.64 1.28 -15.90
N GLN A 203 -3.26 0.72 -16.95
CA GLN A 203 -2.60 0.33 -18.19
C GLN A 203 -1.79 1.47 -18.82
N ASN A 204 -2.32 2.69 -18.84
CA ASN A 204 -1.66 3.85 -19.47
C ASN A 204 -0.97 4.76 -18.44
N THR A 205 -0.81 4.30 -17.20
CA THR A 205 -0.06 5.04 -16.18
C THR A 205 1.38 4.60 -16.17
N ARG A 206 2.28 5.57 -16.07
CA ARG A 206 3.72 5.34 -15.98
C ARG A 206 4.12 4.98 -14.54
N PRO A 207 4.91 3.90 -14.34
CA PRO A 207 5.56 3.63 -13.07
C PRO A 207 6.53 4.74 -12.67
N ARG A 208 6.82 4.89 -11.38
CA ARG A 208 7.80 5.89 -10.95
C ARG A 208 9.20 5.51 -11.49
N GLY A 209 9.97 6.49 -11.97
CA GLY A 209 11.36 6.29 -12.42
C GLY A 209 11.52 5.70 -13.83
N TRP A 210 10.42 5.49 -14.57
CA TRP A 210 10.48 4.98 -15.95
C TRP A 210 10.54 6.12 -16.99
N THR A 211 11.13 5.85 -18.16
CA THR A 211 11.27 6.79 -19.28
C THR A 211 9.92 7.16 -19.92
N ASP A 212 9.89 8.24 -20.71
CA ASP A 212 8.71 8.59 -21.50
C ASP A 212 8.36 7.45 -22.48
N GLY A 213 7.06 7.11 -22.57
CA GLY A 213 6.53 6.07 -23.46
C GLY A 213 6.19 4.73 -22.78
N SER A 214 6.73 4.44 -21.61
CA SER A 214 6.48 3.17 -20.90
C SER A 214 5.37 3.29 -19.84
N SER A 215 4.69 2.17 -19.57
CA SER A 215 3.51 2.11 -18.70
C SER A 215 3.47 0.81 -17.88
N TRP A 216 2.52 0.70 -16.95
CA TRP A 216 2.28 -0.57 -16.24
C TRP A 216 1.93 -1.74 -17.16
N ALA A 217 1.47 -1.48 -18.39
CA ALA A 217 1.29 -2.52 -19.39
C ALA A 217 2.61 -3.23 -19.74
N ASN A 218 3.73 -2.53 -19.63
CA ASN A 218 5.06 -3.00 -19.93
C ASN A 218 5.78 -3.59 -18.70
N SER A 219 5.11 -3.72 -17.54
CA SER A 219 5.73 -4.24 -16.33
C SER A 219 5.42 -5.72 -16.11
N PRO A 220 6.42 -6.57 -15.82
CA PRO A 220 6.20 -7.98 -15.52
C PRO A 220 5.71 -8.22 -14.08
N ALA A 221 5.92 -7.26 -13.19
CA ALA A 221 5.47 -7.34 -11.79
C ALA A 221 5.25 -5.93 -11.20
N LEU A 222 4.61 -5.87 -10.04
CA LEU A 222 4.53 -4.66 -9.22
C LEU A 222 4.28 -5.03 -7.76
N THR A 223 4.61 -4.11 -6.85
CA THR A 223 4.21 -4.19 -5.45
C THR A 223 3.24 -3.09 -5.07
N GLN A 224 2.13 -3.46 -4.44
CA GLN A 224 1.15 -2.55 -3.86
C GLN A 224 0.98 -2.85 -2.37
N GLY A 225 1.73 -2.14 -1.53
CA GLY A 225 1.75 -2.37 -0.09
C GLY A 225 2.33 -3.74 0.24
N ARG A 226 1.47 -4.69 0.63
CA ARG A 226 1.88 -6.07 0.99
C ARG A 226 1.62 -7.09 -0.12
N GLU A 227 1.02 -6.67 -1.23
CA GLU A 227 0.69 -7.54 -2.36
C GLU A 227 1.71 -7.36 -3.47
N VAL A 228 2.37 -8.44 -3.84
CA VAL A 228 3.17 -8.55 -5.05
C VAL A 228 2.27 -9.11 -6.16
N VAL A 229 2.12 -8.39 -7.25
CA VAL A 229 1.47 -8.91 -8.46
C VAL A 229 2.55 -9.34 -9.43
N VAL A 230 2.47 -10.59 -9.87
CA VAL A 230 3.40 -11.18 -10.83
C VAL A 230 2.61 -11.58 -12.06
N SER A 231 3.16 -11.27 -13.23
CA SER A 231 2.53 -11.61 -14.49
C SER A 231 3.40 -12.43 -15.41
N GLN A 232 2.80 -13.37 -16.14
CA GLN A 232 3.48 -14.13 -17.20
C GLN A 232 3.60 -13.33 -18.51
N TYR A 233 2.74 -12.33 -18.70
CA TYR A 233 2.69 -11.53 -19.91
C TYR A 233 2.71 -10.03 -19.59
N ARG A 234 3.54 -9.31 -20.33
CA ARG A 234 3.52 -7.85 -20.43
C ARG A 234 3.41 -7.46 -21.91
N LEU A 235 3.08 -6.21 -22.17
CA LEU A 235 3.09 -5.67 -23.53
C LEU A 235 4.48 -5.11 -23.85
N ASP A 236 4.96 -5.36 -25.06
CA ASP A 236 6.09 -4.61 -25.63
C ASP A 236 5.64 -3.20 -26.09
N ASP A 237 6.57 -2.40 -26.63
CA ASP A 237 6.29 -1.04 -27.11
C ASP A 237 5.32 -1.01 -28.32
N SER A 238 5.16 -2.15 -29.01
CA SER A 238 4.20 -2.32 -30.10
C SER A 238 2.84 -2.82 -29.62
N GLY A 239 2.67 -3.06 -28.31
CA GLY A 239 1.43 -3.57 -27.73
C GLY A 239 1.24 -5.08 -27.87
N ASN A 240 2.28 -5.83 -28.25
CA ASN A 240 2.22 -7.28 -28.35
C ASN A 240 2.52 -7.94 -26.99
N PRO A 241 1.79 -9.00 -26.60
CA PRO A 241 2.12 -9.78 -25.43
C PRO A 241 3.48 -10.48 -25.59
N ILE A 242 4.37 -10.27 -24.63
CA ILE A 242 5.65 -10.96 -24.50
C ILE A 242 5.72 -11.66 -23.13
N ASN A 243 6.41 -12.79 -23.11
CA ASN A 243 6.52 -13.65 -21.94
C ASN A 243 7.62 -13.13 -20.97
N THR A 244 7.41 -13.33 -19.67
CA THR A 244 8.25 -12.82 -18.57
C THR A 244 8.94 -13.95 -17.78
N ASP A 245 8.93 -15.20 -18.25
CA ASP A 245 9.47 -16.38 -17.57
C ASP A 245 10.97 -16.23 -17.24
N SER A 246 11.71 -15.39 -17.98
CA SER A 246 13.12 -15.05 -17.74
C SER A 246 13.33 -13.90 -16.74
N GLU A 247 12.27 -13.27 -16.25
CA GLU A 247 12.30 -12.05 -15.43
C GLU A 247 12.01 -12.34 -13.94
N ILE A 248 12.27 -13.57 -13.49
CA ILE A 248 12.04 -14.02 -12.10
C ILE A 248 12.76 -13.13 -11.07
N GLY A 249 13.95 -12.59 -11.40
CA GLY A 249 14.65 -11.62 -10.54
C GLY A 249 13.85 -10.34 -10.26
N VAL A 250 12.96 -9.93 -11.18
CA VAL A 250 12.04 -8.80 -10.93
C VAL A 250 11.07 -9.16 -9.82
N VAL A 251 10.56 -10.41 -9.81
CA VAL A 251 9.63 -10.87 -8.77
C VAL A 251 10.29 -10.84 -7.39
N ARG A 252 11.56 -11.24 -7.28
CA ARG A 252 12.29 -11.20 -6.01
C ARG A 252 12.48 -9.76 -5.52
N HIS A 253 12.79 -8.83 -6.42
CA HIS A 253 12.84 -7.39 -6.11
C HIS A 253 11.49 -6.90 -5.57
N GLU A 254 10.38 -7.24 -6.22
CA GLU A 254 9.04 -6.89 -5.73
C GLU A 254 8.72 -7.51 -4.35
N VAL A 255 9.14 -8.76 -4.10
CA VAL A 255 9.05 -9.37 -2.77
C VAL A 255 9.83 -8.55 -1.72
N GLY A 256 10.96 -7.96 -2.10
CA GLY A 256 11.72 -7.02 -1.27
C GLY A 256 10.90 -5.80 -0.84
N HIS A 257 10.17 -5.17 -1.76
CA HIS A 257 9.25 -4.07 -1.43
C HIS A 257 8.12 -4.51 -0.49
N ALA A 258 7.50 -5.67 -0.76
CA ALA A 258 6.41 -6.17 0.07
C ALA A 258 6.92 -6.49 1.49
N LEU A 259 8.13 -7.03 1.60
CA LEU A 259 8.77 -7.30 2.89
C LEU A 259 9.10 -6.00 3.63
N ASP A 260 9.65 -5.00 2.96
CA ASP A 260 9.90 -3.67 3.54
C ASP A 260 8.63 -3.11 4.19
N TYR A 261 7.52 -3.13 3.46
CA TYR A 261 6.22 -2.70 3.97
C TYR A 261 5.75 -3.56 5.15
N CYS A 262 5.93 -4.88 5.11
CA CYS A 262 5.57 -5.79 6.20
C CYS A 262 6.38 -5.53 7.48
N LEU A 263 7.61 -5.04 7.34
CA LEU A 263 8.50 -4.65 8.43
C LEU A 263 8.27 -3.20 8.93
N GLY A 264 7.26 -2.51 8.37
CA GLY A 264 6.91 -1.14 8.77
C GLY A 264 7.63 -0.06 7.98
N SER A 265 7.95 -0.33 6.70
CA SER A 265 8.68 0.57 5.80
C SER A 265 10.03 0.97 6.37
N VAL A 266 10.91 -0.02 6.54
CA VAL A 266 12.29 0.17 7.01
C VAL A 266 13.01 1.21 6.15
N SER A 267 12.82 1.16 4.83
CA SER A 267 13.41 2.11 3.88
C SER A 267 12.98 3.57 4.11
N GLU A 268 11.82 3.79 4.74
CA GLU A 268 11.29 5.13 5.04
C GLU A 268 11.77 5.67 6.39
N THR A 269 12.42 4.84 7.22
CA THR A 269 12.92 5.25 8.54
C THR A 269 14.09 6.22 8.43
N GLU A 270 14.21 7.12 9.42
CA GLU A 270 15.34 8.07 9.50
C GLU A 270 16.70 7.34 9.51
N LYS A 271 16.78 6.18 10.18
CA LYS A 271 18.00 5.36 10.22
C LYS A 271 18.41 4.93 8.81
N PHE A 272 17.46 4.42 8.03
CA PHE A 272 17.75 3.94 6.67
C PHE A 272 18.01 5.09 5.71
N LYS A 273 17.22 6.17 5.76
CA LYS A 273 17.42 7.38 4.95
C LYS A 273 18.79 8.01 5.21
N HIS A 274 19.22 8.09 6.46
CA HIS A 274 20.55 8.59 6.80
C HIS A 274 21.66 7.73 6.21
N ALA A 275 21.58 6.40 6.37
CA ALA A 275 22.53 5.47 5.74
C ALA A 275 22.55 5.60 4.21
N TYR A 276 21.37 5.69 3.60
CA TYR A 276 21.21 5.89 2.16
C TYR A 276 21.91 7.16 1.67
N LEU A 277 21.73 8.29 2.35
CA LEU A 277 22.37 9.54 1.95
C LEU A 277 23.90 9.46 2.06
N LEU A 278 24.42 8.81 3.09
CA LEU A 278 25.86 8.61 3.27
C LEU A 278 26.47 7.70 2.20
N ASP A 279 25.76 6.63 1.82
CA ASP A 279 26.18 5.73 0.74
C ASP A 279 26.06 6.42 -0.63
N ALA A 280 24.93 7.07 -0.92
CA ALA A 280 24.66 7.80 -2.16
C ALA A 280 25.66 8.93 -2.44
N ALA A 281 26.18 9.57 -1.38
CA ALA A 281 27.22 10.60 -1.47
C ALA A 281 28.60 10.03 -1.85
N LYS A 282 28.84 8.74 -1.59
CA LYS A 282 30.11 8.05 -1.91
C LYS A 282 30.10 7.36 -3.27
N VAL A 283 28.95 7.28 -3.93
CA VAL A 283 28.85 6.67 -5.27
C VAL A 283 29.76 7.41 -6.26
N PRO A 284 30.74 6.72 -6.88
CA PRO A 284 31.65 7.30 -7.87
C PRO A 284 30.91 7.94 -9.04
N GLY A 285 31.43 9.06 -9.55
CA GLY A 285 30.81 9.88 -10.59
C GLY A 285 30.45 9.09 -11.86
N ASP A 286 31.33 8.20 -12.29
CA ASP A 286 31.17 7.31 -13.44
C ASP A 286 30.08 6.24 -13.26
N LEU A 287 29.78 5.87 -12.01
CA LEU A 287 28.71 4.93 -11.68
C LEU A 287 27.35 5.60 -11.47
N ARG A 288 27.30 6.92 -11.25
CA ARG A 288 26.04 7.61 -10.94
C ARG A 288 24.99 7.45 -12.03
N GLY A 289 25.37 7.49 -13.31
CA GLY A 289 24.44 7.28 -14.42
C GLY A 289 23.85 5.87 -14.44
N ARG A 290 24.63 4.85 -14.05
CA ARG A 290 24.18 3.46 -13.94
C ARG A 290 23.32 3.19 -12.70
N LEU A 291 23.44 4.06 -11.69
CA LEU A 291 22.71 3.99 -10.43
C LEU A 291 21.62 5.07 -10.31
N ASP A 292 21.32 5.82 -11.36
CA ASP A 292 20.43 6.98 -11.32
C ASP A 292 19.05 6.63 -10.73
N TYR A 293 18.52 5.49 -11.14
CA TYR A 293 17.26 4.94 -10.61
C TYR A 293 17.30 4.71 -9.09
N TYR A 294 18.43 4.28 -8.54
CA TYR A 294 18.61 4.06 -7.10
C TYR A 294 18.99 5.34 -6.33
N LEU A 295 19.45 6.39 -7.03
CA LEU A 295 19.91 7.66 -6.47
C LEU A 295 18.82 8.75 -6.41
N GLN A 296 17.56 8.37 -6.61
CA GLN A 296 16.43 9.30 -6.55
C GLN A 296 16.34 9.98 -5.16
N LYS A 297 16.07 11.29 -5.15
CA LYS A 297 16.06 12.12 -3.91
C LYS A 297 14.83 11.96 -3.02
N SER A 298 13.76 11.33 -3.52
CA SER A 298 12.54 11.07 -2.75
C SER A 298 12.61 9.74 -2.00
N ASP A 299 11.55 9.34 -1.31
CA ASP A 299 11.43 8.01 -0.69
C ASP A 299 11.59 6.84 -1.70
N ALA A 300 11.57 7.13 -3.01
CA ALA A 300 11.84 6.16 -4.06
C ALA A 300 13.23 5.54 -3.96
N GLY A 301 14.30 6.34 -3.92
CA GLY A 301 15.68 5.82 -3.92
C GLY A 301 15.94 4.83 -2.77
N PRO A 302 15.64 5.21 -1.51
CA PRO A 302 15.74 4.30 -0.37
C PRO A 302 14.93 3.00 -0.53
N SER A 303 13.70 3.08 -1.03
CA SER A 303 12.83 1.92 -1.25
C SER A 303 13.41 0.97 -2.31
N GLU A 304 13.85 1.50 -3.45
CA GLU A 304 14.51 0.72 -4.51
C GLU A 304 15.80 0.07 -4.03
N VAL A 305 16.60 0.79 -3.23
CA VAL A 305 17.83 0.26 -2.63
C VAL A 305 17.52 -0.88 -1.67
N PHE A 306 16.48 -0.76 -0.82
CA PHE A 306 16.07 -1.86 0.05
C PHE A 306 15.69 -3.11 -0.75
N ALA A 307 14.80 -2.96 -1.74
CA ALA A 307 14.32 -4.06 -2.56
C ALA A 307 15.45 -4.72 -3.36
N GLU A 308 16.37 -3.92 -3.90
CA GLU A 308 17.49 -4.43 -4.69
C GLU A 308 18.56 -5.10 -3.82
N LEU A 309 18.82 -4.61 -2.59
CA LEU A 309 19.70 -5.29 -1.63
C LEU A 309 19.12 -6.63 -1.17
N PHE A 310 17.80 -6.69 -0.94
CA PHE A 310 17.10 -7.94 -0.69
C PHE A 310 17.26 -8.91 -1.87
N ASN A 311 17.06 -8.40 -3.10
CA ASN A 311 17.25 -9.19 -4.32
C ASN A 311 18.71 -9.67 -4.47
N ALA A 312 19.70 -8.82 -4.23
CA ALA A 312 21.12 -9.18 -4.30
C ALA A 312 21.48 -10.29 -3.32
N ARG A 313 20.92 -10.25 -2.10
CA ARG A 313 21.20 -11.22 -1.05
C ARG A 313 20.66 -12.62 -1.34
N PHE A 314 19.44 -12.70 -1.88
CA PHE A 314 18.76 -13.97 -2.15
C PHE A 314 18.72 -14.33 -3.64
N GLY A 315 19.49 -13.59 -4.43
CA GLY A 315 19.69 -13.79 -5.86
C GLY A 315 20.54 -14.99 -6.18
N GLY A 316 20.21 -15.67 -7.28
CA GLY A 316 20.96 -16.80 -7.85
C GLY A 316 21.35 -16.57 -9.31
N TYR A 317 22.17 -17.47 -9.86
CA TYR A 317 22.76 -17.42 -11.21
C TYR A 317 21.77 -17.29 -12.40
N THR A 318 20.45 -17.37 -12.17
CA THR A 318 19.41 -17.22 -13.20
C THR A 318 19.23 -15.78 -13.70
N ASP A 319 19.77 -14.79 -12.98
CA ASP A 319 19.51 -13.36 -13.23
C ASP A 319 20.64 -12.65 -14.01
N ARG A 320 21.13 -13.21 -15.12
CA ARG A 320 22.25 -12.61 -15.90
C ARG A 320 22.00 -11.15 -16.33
N GLY A 321 20.74 -10.74 -16.51
CA GLY A 321 20.37 -9.37 -16.87
C GLY A 321 20.35 -8.36 -15.71
N ARG A 322 20.00 -8.79 -14.49
CA ARG A 322 19.98 -7.92 -13.28
C ARG A 322 21.21 -8.04 -12.40
N ALA A 323 22.02 -9.10 -12.56
CA ALA A 323 23.26 -9.31 -11.81
C ALA A 323 24.18 -8.08 -11.80
N GLY A 324 24.20 -7.31 -12.89
CA GLY A 324 24.94 -6.05 -12.97
C GLY A 324 24.41 -4.97 -12.01
N SER A 325 23.09 -4.73 -11.99
CA SER A 325 22.48 -3.70 -11.13
C SER A 325 22.51 -4.11 -9.66
N SER A 326 22.16 -5.36 -9.34
CA SER A 326 22.17 -5.85 -7.96
C SER A 326 23.57 -5.81 -7.36
N ALA A 327 24.61 -6.21 -8.11
CA ALA A 327 26.00 -6.13 -7.66
C ALA A 327 26.48 -4.69 -7.46
N LEU A 328 26.05 -3.75 -8.32
CA LEU A 328 26.36 -2.34 -8.15
C LEU A 328 25.71 -1.78 -6.89
N VAL A 329 24.44 -2.08 -6.63
CA VAL A 329 23.76 -1.62 -5.40
C VAL A 329 24.42 -2.25 -4.16
N ASP A 330 24.68 -3.56 -4.18
CA ASP A 330 25.33 -4.26 -3.08
C ASP A 330 26.69 -3.67 -2.70
N SER A 331 27.49 -3.30 -3.72
CA SER A 331 28.84 -2.75 -3.53
C SER A 331 28.85 -1.27 -3.12
N ASN A 332 27.82 -0.50 -3.50
CA ASN A 332 27.79 0.95 -3.30
C ASN A 332 26.87 1.41 -2.17
N PHE A 333 26.04 0.53 -1.59
CA PHE A 333 25.17 0.84 -0.46
C PHE A 333 25.43 -0.04 0.78
N PRO A 334 26.69 -0.08 1.30
CA PRO A 334 27.06 -0.96 2.41
C PRO A 334 26.41 -0.62 3.74
N LEU A 335 26.10 0.65 4.02
CA LEU A 335 25.42 1.04 5.26
C LEU A 335 23.94 0.62 5.21
N CYS A 336 23.27 0.82 4.07
CA CYS A 336 21.92 0.30 3.87
C CYS A 336 21.88 -1.22 3.95
N LYS A 337 22.83 -1.91 3.31
CA LYS A 337 22.96 -3.38 3.35
C LYS A 337 23.03 -3.91 4.77
N LYS A 338 23.84 -3.26 5.63
CA LYS A 338 23.91 -3.63 7.05
C LYS A 338 22.56 -3.54 7.75
N ILE A 339 21.76 -2.51 7.46
CA ILE A 339 20.42 -2.36 8.06
C ILE A 339 19.47 -3.45 7.55
N VAL A 340 19.50 -3.76 6.25
CA VAL A 340 18.72 -4.87 5.68
C VAL A 340 19.10 -6.18 6.37
N ASP A 341 20.39 -6.47 6.49
CA ASP A 341 20.89 -7.69 7.14
C ASP A 341 20.47 -7.78 8.63
N GLU A 342 20.53 -6.67 9.37
CA GLU A 342 20.04 -6.58 10.75
C GLU A 342 18.54 -6.85 10.84
N CYS A 343 17.74 -6.35 9.90
CA CYS A 343 16.30 -6.61 9.83
C CYS A 343 16.03 -8.09 9.54
N LEU A 344 16.75 -8.67 8.58
CA LEU A 344 16.62 -10.08 8.21
C LEU A 344 16.99 -11.02 9.35
N ALA A 345 18.06 -10.72 10.09
CA ALA A 345 18.50 -11.53 11.23
C ALA A 345 17.53 -11.49 12.44
N LYS A 346 16.68 -10.46 12.54
CA LYS A 346 15.71 -10.31 13.63
C LYS A 346 14.37 -11.00 13.36
N MET A 347 14.13 -11.45 12.13
CA MET A 347 12.93 -12.22 11.81
C MET A 347 13.01 -13.61 12.44
N LYS A 348 11.90 -14.04 13.05
CA LYS A 348 11.79 -15.34 13.73
C LYS A 348 11.10 -16.35 12.83
#